data_AF-A0AAN4T6I7-F1
#
_entry.id   AF-A0AAN4T6I7-F1
#
_cell.length_a   1.000
_cell.length_b   1.000
_cell.length_c   1.000
_cell.angle_alpha   90.00
_cell.angle_beta   90.00
_cell.angle_gamma   90.00
#
_symmetry.space_group_name_H-M   'P 1'
#
loop_
_entity.id
_entity.type
_entity.pdbx_description
1 polymer ?
#
loop_
_entity_poly.entity_id
_entity_poly.type
_entity_poly.pdbx_seq_one_letter_code
_entity_poly.pdbx_strand_id
1 'polypeptide(L)'
;MEEQTQHSIPFTKFIHHSARGFQTWQELCKHIRRQVLQAQSSTEIAYTSVSPDWGPVIVDSLDEDGDVERLNAALNYNSVTQTLLAKVVYTRLFACHFNWMLIQEHDWLRQNFVRDGHLDLLIVSANATYGRFEAPYSGSRKIPTFCMIPDNRYHPSLVIECGDSESRERLLEDMRLWLIGARPFVKVVVIIMYARTGNTNQVEGRAELYVRDANGYPILQQEATIFPATQSECSLGITAGDLFGPVLPQGLQADTVLPLSIDNLRKEARDAMVHMDLAPAT
;
A
#
# COMPACT_ATOMS: atom_id res chain seq x y z
N MET A 1 -1.08 32.86 16.29
CA MET A 1 -0.95 31.76 17.25
C MET A 1 -0.46 30.60 16.42
N GLU A 2 0.86 30.44 16.34
CA GLU A 2 1.51 29.42 15.54
C GLU A 2 1.23 28.07 16.18
N GLU A 3 0.54 27.18 15.48
CA GLU A 3 0.47 25.76 15.81
C GLU A 3 1.90 25.23 15.82
N GLN A 4 2.42 24.93 17.00
CA GLN A 4 3.63 24.14 17.15
C GLN A 4 3.33 22.75 16.57
N THR A 5 3.69 22.53 15.30
CA THR A 5 3.73 21.20 14.68
C THR A 5 4.61 20.31 15.53
N GLN A 6 3.97 19.49 16.36
CA GLN A 6 4.58 18.42 17.12
C GLN A 6 5.24 17.49 16.08
N HIS A 7 6.57 17.53 15.99
CA HIS A 7 7.31 16.80 14.96
C HIS A 7 7.08 15.30 15.14
N SER A 8 6.35 14.68 14.23
CA SER A 8 6.21 13.23 14.15
C SER A 8 7.59 12.60 13.97
N ILE A 9 7.89 11.54 14.74
CA ILE A 9 9.08 10.73 14.47
C ILE A 9 8.66 9.61 13.50
N PRO A 10 9.32 9.45 12.35
CA PRO A 10 8.99 8.37 11.44
C PRO A 10 9.40 7.01 12.02
N PHE A 11 8.57 6.00 11.77
CA PHE A 11 8.92 4.59 11.98
C PHE A 11 10.03 4.14 11.03
N THR A 12 10.15 4.83 9.91
CA THR A 12 10.99 4.43 8.79
C THR A 12 12.06 5.46 8.55
N LYS A 13 13.32 5.04 8.57
CA LYS A 13 14.43 5.89 8.14
C LYS A 13 14.26 6.19 6.65
N PHE A 14 14.17 7.47 6.29
CA PHE A 14 14.12 7.87 4.89
C PHE A 14 15.50 8.29 4.39
N ILE A 15 15.91 7.76 3.24
CA ILE A 15 17.16 8.08 2.57
C ILE A 15 16.84 8.53 1.15
N HIS A 16 17.45 9.63 0.72
CA HIS A 16 17.25 10.18 -0.62
C HIS A 16 18.56 10.27 -1.38
N HIS A 17 18.55 9.79 -2.62
CA HIS A 17 19.64 9.86 -3.57
C HIS A 17 19.14 10.41 -4.92
N SER A 18 20.05 11.02 -5.68
CA SER A 18 19.81 11.31 -7.09
C SER A 18 20.58 10.31 -7.96
N ALA A 19 19.91 9.77 -8.98
CA ALA A 19 20.53 8.85 -9.93
C ALA A 19 21.47 9.55 -10.94
N ARG A 20 21.52 10.89 -10.98
CA ARG A 20 22.35 11.66 -11.93
C ARG A 20 23.86 11.42 -11.77
N GLY A 21 24.30 10.92 -10.62
CA GLY A 21 25.71 10.61 -10.36
C GLY A 21 26.18 9.26 -10.91
N PHE A 22 25.27 8.41 -11.40
CA PHE A 22 25.59 7.08 -11.91
C PHE A 22 25.71 7.10 -13.43
N GLN A 23 26.72 6.42 -13.98
CA GLN A 23 26.95 6.39 -15.43
C GLN A 23 26.20 5.25 -16.11
N THR A 24 25.89 4.18 -15.37
CA THR A 24 25.18 3.00 -15.88
C THR A 24 24.12 2.50 -14.91
N TRP A 25 23.12 1.77 -15.43
CA TRP A 25 22.11 1.15 -14.59
C TRP A 25 22.70 0.09 -13.65
N GLN A 26 23.78 -0.59 -14.07
CA GLN A 26 24.45 -1.60 -13.25
C GLN A 26 25.14 -0.99 -12.03
N GLU A 27 25.72 0.21 -12.16
CA GLU A 27 26.30 0.93 -11.02
C GLU A 27 25.24 1.32 -9.99
N LEU A 28 24.12 1.86 -10.47
CA LEU A 28 22.98 2.21 -9.62
C LEU A 28 22.38 0.96 -8.96
N CYS A 29 22.17 -0.11 -9.72
CA CYS A 29 21.67 -1.39 -9.21
C CYS A 29 22.54 -1.95 -8.07
N LYS A 30 23.87 -2.00 -8.28
CA LYS A 30 24.83 -2.43 -7.23
C LYS A 30 24.79 -1.54 -6.00
N HIS A 31 24.56 -0.23 -6.18
CA HIS A 31 24.45 0.71 -5.07
C HIS A 31 23.15 0.48 -4.28
N ILE A 32 22.01 0.36 -4.96
CA ILE A 32 20.70 0.06 -4.34
C ILE A 32 20.80 -1.24 -3.54
N ARG A 33 21.30 -2.31 -4.16
CA ARG A 33 21.51 -3.60 -3.50
C ARG A 33 22.31 -3.46 -2.21
N ARG A 34 23.43 -2.74 -2.25
CA ARG A 34 24.27 -2.51 -1.07
C ARG A 34 23.52 -1.79 0.04
N GLN A 35 22.78 -0.74 -0.30
CA GLN A 35 22.01 0.02 0.69
C GLN A 35 20.90 -0.84 1.33
N VAL A 36 20.19 -1.62 0.52
CA VAL A 36 19.17 -2.57 1.00
C VAL A 36 19.78 -3.58 1.98
N LEU A 37 20.92 -4.19 1.63
CA LEU A 37 21.61 -5.17 2.48
C LEU A 37 22.23 -4.58 3.75
N GLN A 38 22.44 -3.26 3.78
CA GLN A 38 22.98 -2.54 4.94
C GLN A 38 21.88 -1.93 5.83
N ALA A 39 20.61 -2.04 5.45
CA ALA A 39 19.50 -1.57 6.27
C ALA A 39 19.42 -2.37 7.57
N GLN A 40 19.50 -1.67 8.72
CA GLN A 40 19.44 -2.28 10.06
C GLN A 40 18.09 -2.07 10.74
N SER A 41 17.22 -1.25 10.15
CA SER A 41 15.88 -0.91 10.62
C SER A 41 14.98 -0.63 9.43
N SER A 42 13.67 -0.44 9.67
CA SER A 42 12.73 -0.08 8.61
C SER A 42 13.27 1.15 7.86
N THR A 43 13.51 1.01 6.56
CA THR A 43 14.18 2.00 5.73
C THR A 43 13.49 2.11 4.37
N GLU A 44 13.21 3.33 3.94
CA GLU A 44 12.78 3.66 2.58
C GLU A 44 13.88 4.47 1.90
N ILE A 45 14.30 4.03 0.71
CA ILE A 45 15.39 4.62 -0.05
C ILE A 45 14.88 5.06 -1.41
N ALA A 46 14.75 6.37 -1.60
CA ALA A 46 14.30 6.96 -2.86
C ALA A 46 15.48 7.38 -3.73
N TYR A 47 15.43 6.98 -4.99
CA TYR A 47 16.34 7.41 -6.04
C TYR A 47 15.55 8.20 -7.08
N THR A 48 15.80 9.49 -7.18
CA THR A 48 15.14 10.38 -8.15
C THR A 48 15.96 10.56 -9.42
N SER A 49 15.33 11.03 -10.49
CA SER A 49 15.96 11.19 -11.82
C SER A 49 16.48 9.87 -12.40
N VAL A 50 15.81 8.75 -12.10
CA VAL A 50 16.15 7.44 -12.66
C VAL A 50 15.60 7.37 -14.09
N SER A 51 16.51 7.16 -15.05
CA SER A 51 16.15 7.04 -16.46
C SER A 51 15.00 6.03 -16.67
N PRO A 52 13.99 6.35 -17.51
CA PRO A 52 12.92 5.43 -17.88
C PRO A 52 13.40 4.07 -18.39
N ASP A 53 14.54 4.02 -19.05
CA ASP A 53 15.12 2.77 -19.57
C ASP A 53 15.82 1.94 -18.48
N TRP A 54 16.15 2.55 -17.34
CA TRP A 54 16.88 1.91 -16.25
C TRP A 54 15.95 1.37 -15.17
N GLY A 55 14.94 2.15 -14.80
CA GLY A 55 14.03 1.84 -13.69
C GLY A 55 13.45 0.42 -13.73
N PRO A 56 12.80 -0.02 -14.83
CA PRO A 56 12.23 -1.35 -14.93
C PRO A 56 13.30 -2.45 -14.83
N VAL A 57 14.42 -2.30 -15.57
CA VAL A 57 15.50 -3.28 -15.60
C VAL A 57 16.15 -3.46 -14.22
N ILE A 58 16.32 -2.37 -13.47
CA ILE A 58 16.88 -2.42 -12.12
C ILE A 58 15.94 -3.13 -11.17
N VAL A 59 14.64 -2.81 -11.20
CA VAL A 59 13.65 -3.49 -10.35
C VAL A 59 13.62 -4.98 -10.67
N ASP A 60 13.47 -5.34 -11.94
CA ASP A 60 13.40 -6.74 -12.39
C ASP A 60 14.69 -7.51 -11.99
N SER A 61 15.87 -6.90 -12.13
CA SER A 61 17.15 -7.54 -11.77
C SER A 61 17.31 -7.80 -10.27
N LEU A 62 16.78 -6.92 -9.42
CA LEU A 62 16.90 -7.02 -7.98
C LEU A 62 15.78 -7.86 -7.35
N ASP A 63 14.62 -7.95 -8.00
CA ASP A 63 13.54 -8.87 -7.63
C ASP A 63 13.99 -10.33 -7.75
N GLU A 64 14.87 -10.62 -8.73
CA GLU A 64 15.50 -11.93 -8.92
C GLU A 64 16.76 -12.15 -8.05
N ASP A 65 17.18 -11.18 -7.24
CA ASP A 65 18.37 -11.31 -6.38
C ASP A 65 18.03 -11.98 -5.05
N GLY A 66 18.51 -13.21 -4.86
CA GLY A 66 18.19 -14.01 -3.67
C GLY A 66 18.64 -13.42 -2.32
N ASP A 67 19.59 -12.48 -2.28
CA ASP A 67 19.91 -11.78 -1.02
C ASP A 67 18.92 -10.63 -0.75
N VAL A 68 18.41 -9.97 -1.78
CA VAL A 68 17.35 -8.95 -1.67
C VAL A 68 16.03 -9.61 -1.28
N GLU A 69 15.68 -10.73 -1.92
CA GLU A 69 14.50 -11.54 -1.60
C GLU A 69 14.52 -11.99 -0.13
N ARG A 70 15.69 -12.41 0.40
CA ARG A 70 15.84 -12.84 1.81
C ARG A 70 15.48 -11.74 2.81
N LEU A 71 15.62 -10.47 2.43
CA LEU A 71 15.23 -9.33 3.28
C LEU A 71 13.77 -8.92 3.09
N ASN A 72 13.03 -9.56 2.19
CA ASN A 72 11.66 -9.20 1.79
C ASN A 72 11.57 -7.71 1.42
N ALA A 73 12.58 -7.22 0.69
CA ALA A 73 12.64 -5.83 0.27
C ALA A 73 11.69 -5.60 -0.92
N ALA A 74 10.85 -4.56 -0.84
CA ALA A 74 9.98 -4.19 -1.94
C ALA A 74 10.65 -3.13 -2.83
N LEU A 75 10.71 -3.39 -4.13
CA LEU A 75 11.29 -2.49 -5.12
C LEU A 75 10.22 -1.99 -6.08
N ASN A 76 10.19 -0.68 -6.26
CA ASN A 76 9.17 -0.01 -7.04
C ASN A 76 9.82 1.04 -7.94
N TYR A 77 9.29 1.23 -9.14
CA TYR A 77 9.68 2.30 -10.05
C TYR A 77 8.43 2.98 -10.62
N ASN A 78 8.39 4.31 -10.52
CA ASN A 78 7.36 5.13 -11.12
C ASN A 78 7.96 5.88 -12.32
N SER A 79 7.53 5.51 -13.53
CA SER A 79 8.03 6.07 -14.80
C SER A 79 7.71 7.55 -15.00
N VAL A 80 6.61 8.04 -14.40
CA VAL A 80 6.18 9.45 -14.51
C VAL A 80 7.04 10.33 -13.61
N THR A 81 7.25 9.91 -12.36
CA THR A 81 8.06 10.68 -11.40
C THR A 81 9.56 10.38 -11.53
N GLN A 82 9.93 9.36 -12.31
CA GLN A 82 11.30 8.87 -12.47
C GLN A 82 11.96 8.54 -11.13
N THR A 83 11.17 7.97 -10.22
CA THR A 83 11.60 7.62 -8.87
C THR A 83 11.60 6.11 -8.70
N LEU A 84 12.75 5.56 -8.31
CA LEU A 84 12.87 4.18 -7.82
C LEU A 84 12.88 4.20 -6.30
N LEU A 85 12.04 3.37 -5.69
CA LEU A 85 11.89 3.26 -4.25
C LEU A 85 12.19 1.83 -3.80
N ALA A 86 13.23 1.69 -2.97
CA ALA A 86 13.53 0.46 -2.26
C ALA A 86 13.03 0.56 -0.83
N LYS A 87 12.19 -0.39 -0.40
CA LYS A 87 11.63 -0.45 0.94
C LYS A 87 12.10 -1.72 1.64
N VAL A 88 12.71 -1.56 2.81
CA VAL A 88 13.00 -2.66 3.73
C VAL A 88 12.15 -2.40 4.97
N VAL A 89 11.11 -3.21 5.18
CA VAL A 89 10.12 -2.96 6.25
C VAL A 89 10.16 -4.10 7.25
N TYR A 90 10.49 -3.77 8.50
CA TYR A 90 10.47 -4.71 9.63
C TYR A 90 9.31 -4.47 10.60
N THR A 91 8.51 -3.43 10.36
CA THR A 91 7.48 -2.95 11.27
C THR A 91 6.22 -3.81 11.19
N ARG A 92 5.91 -4.59 12.25
CA ARG A 92 4.70 -5.41 12.33
C ARG A 92 3.41 -4.60 12.12
N LEU A 93 3.39 -3.36 12.61
CA LEU A 93 2.27 -2.44 12.42
C LEU A 93 1.91 -2.24 10.94
N PHE A 94 2.89 -2.20 10.04
CA PHE A 94 2.63 -2.03 8.61
C PHE A 94 2.11 -3.29 7.93
N ALA A 95 2.17 -4.45 8.58
CA ALA A 95 1.62 -5.71 8.08
C ALA A 95 0.27 -6.09 8.72
N CYS A 96 -0.21 -5.36 9.73
CA CYS A 96 -1.43 -5.73 10.45
C CYS A 96 -2.69 -5.74 9.57
N HIS A 97 -2.68 -5.00 8.47
CA HIS A 97 -3.77 -4.93 7.51
C HIS A 97 -4.05 -6.28 6.81
N PHE A 98 -3.10 -7.21 6.77
CA PHE A 98 -3.35 -8.58 6.25
C PHE A 98 -4.38 -9.31 7.10
N ASN A 99 -4.16 -9.39 8.41
CA ASN A 99 -5.09 -10.08 9.31
C ASN A 99 -6.42 -9.32 9.40
N TRP A 100 -6.37 -7.99 9.33
CA TRP A 100 -7.56 -7.15 9.23
C TRP A 100 -8.46 -7.56 8.05
N MET A 101 -7.88 -7.76 6.85
CA MET A 101 -8.65 -8.16 5.66
C MET A 101 -9.23 -9.58 5.78
N LEU A 102 -8.48 -10.54 6.35
CA LEU A 102 -9.02 -11.88 6.63
C LEU A 102 -10.23 -11.82 7.57
N ILE A 103 -10.19 -10.94 8.58
CA ILE A 103 -11.33 -10.71 9.47
C ILE A 103 -12.50 -10.06 8.70
N GLN A 104 -12.25 -9.14 7.77
CA GLN A 104 -13.31 -8.54 6.96
C GLN A 104 -14.03 -9.59 6.11
N GLU A 105 -13.28 -10.47 5.44
CA GLU A 105 -13.84 -11.57 4.67
C GLU A 105 -14.76 -12.46 5.52
N HIS A 106 -14.30 -12.85 6.71
CA HIS A 106 -15.11 -13.63 7.65
C HIS A 106 -16.37 -12.88 8.12
N ASP A 107 -16.27 -11.58 8.38
CA ASP A 107 -17.41 -10.78 8.83
C ASP A 107 -18.42 -10.58 7.68
N TRP A 108 -17.97 -10.45 6.43
CA TRP A 108 -18.84 -10.42 5.26
C TRP A 108 -19.63 -11.71 5.07
N LEU A 109 -18.99 -12.87 5.31
CA LEU A 109 -19.65 -14.17 5.29
C LEU A 109 -20.69 -14.29 6.41
N ARG A 110 -20.32 -13.96 7.65
CA ARG A 110 -21.22 -14.04 8.81
C ARG A 110 -22.45 -13.16 8.67
N GLN A 111 -22.29 -11.99 8.05
CA GLN A 111 -23.38 -11.04 7.80
C GLN A 111 -24.16 -11.35 6.52
N ASN A 112 -23.80 -12.40 5.78
CA ASN A 112 -24.39 -12.80 4.51
C ASN A 112 -24.28 -11.73 3.40
N PHE A 113 -23.29 -10.84 3.46
CA PHE A 113 -22.98 -9.94 2.34
C PHE A 113 -22.39 -10.70 1.16
N VAL A 114 -21.62 -11.75 1.45
CA VAL A 114 -21.07 -12.69 0.48
C VAL A 114 -21.29 -14.13 0.96
N ARG A 115 -20.99 -15.10 0.10
CA ARG A 115 -21.02 -16.55 0.41
C ARG A 115 -19.63 -17.12 0.17
N ASP A 116 -19.33 -18.29 0.72
CA ASP A 116 -18.01 -18.94 0.57
C ASP A 116 -17.59 -19.02 -0.91
N GLY A 117 -18.47 -19.56 -1.76
CA GLY A 117 -18.22 -19.66 -3.21
C GLY A 117 -18.10 -18.32 -3.95
N HIS A 118 -18.45 -17.18 -3.34
CA HIS A 118 -18.15 -15.87 -3.91
C HIS A 118 -16.68 -15.52 -3.67
N LEU A 119 -16.15 -15.75 -2.47
CA LEU A 119 -14.77 -15.42 -2.11
C LEU A 119 -13.75 -16.31 -2.83
N ASP A 120 -14.13 -17.53 -3.22
CA ASP A 120 -13.32 -18.40 -4.09
C ASP A 120 -12.95 -17.74 -5.45
N LEU A 121 -13.66 -16.69 -5.85
CA LEU A 121 -13.35 -15.89 -7.05
C LEU A 121 -12.32 -14.78 -6.79
N LEU A 122 -11.79 -14.65 -5.57
CA LEU A 122 -10.78 -13.66 -5.25
C LEU A 122 -9.47 -14.35 -4.88
N ILE A 123 -8.38 -13.86 -5.44
CA ILE A 123 -7.03 -14.24 -5.05
C ILE A 123 -6.45 -13.10 -4.21
N VAL A 124 -6.06 -13.43 -2.99
CA VAL A 124 -5.27 -12.52 -2.15
C VAL A 124 -3.81 -12.64 -2.53
N SER A 125 -3.16 -11.51 -2.80
CA SER A 125 -1.75 -11.47 -3.16
C SER A 125 -1.03 -10.29 -2.51
N ALA A 126 0.24 -10.52 -2.20
CA ALA A 126 1.21 -9.52 -1.81
C ALA A 126 2.58 -9.92 -2.34
N ASN A 127 3.52 -8.97 -2.37
CA ASN A 127 4.91 -9.21 -2.78
C ASN A 127 5.09 -9.64 -4.24
N ALA A 128 4.07 -9.48 -5.09
CA ALA A 128 4.19 -9.70 -6.53
C ALA A 128 4.46 -8.37 -7.26
N THR A 129 5.43 -8.37 -8.18
CA THR A 129 5.75 -7.21 -9.00
C THR A 129 4.77 -7.07 -10.18
N TYR A 130 4.05 -5.95 -10.22
CA TYR A 130 3.18 -5.56 -11.33
C TYR A 130 3.91 -4.60 -12.26
N GLY A 131 3.85 -4.86 -13.57
CA GLY A 131 4.55 -4.06 -14.58
C GLY A 131 3.73 -3.69 -15.82
N ARG A 132 2.48 -4.20 -15.95
CA ARG A 132 1.61 -3.97 -17.12
C ARG A 132 0.75 -2.71 -16.97
N PHE A 133 1.38 -1.58 -16.64
CA PHE A 133 0.70 -0.29 -16.53
C PHE A 133 0.57 0.40 -17.88
N GLU A 134 -0.57 1.03 -18.10
CA GLU A 134 -0.87 1.87 -19.26
C GLU A 134 -0.33 3.29 -19.09
N ALA A 135 -0.36 4.07 -20.18
CA ALA A 135 0.04 5.46 -20.16
C ALA A 135 -0.78 6.27 -19.12
N PRO A 136 -0.15 7.24 -18.42
CA PRO A 136 1.23 7.70 -18.57
C PRO A 136 2.28 6.85 -17.81
N TYR A 137 1.88 5.79 -17.11
CA TYR A 137 2.73 4.98 -16.23
C TYR A 137 3.38 3.79 -16.93
N SER A 138 3.44 3.79 -18.27
CA SER A 138 4.09 2.73 -19.04
C SER A 138 5.55 2.57 -18.61
N GLY A 139 5.94 1.34 -18.27
CA GLY A 139 7.27 1.02 -17.76
C GLY A 139 7.40 1.07 -16.24
N SER A 140 6.38 1.51 -15.50
CA SER A 140 6.42 1.40 -14.03
C SER A 140 6.51 -0.05 -13.55
N ARG A 141 7.03 -0.22 -12.33
CA ARG A 141 7.04 -1.47 -11.57
C ARG A 141 6.52 -1.19 -10.17
N LYS A 142 5.61 -2.00 -9.66
CA LYS A 142 5.02 -1.75 -8.36
C LYS A 142 4.64 -3.05 -7.68
N ILE A 143 5.01 -3.16 -6.42
CA ILE A 143 4.58 -4.21 -5.50
C ILE A 143 3.55 -3.57 -4.57
N PRO A 144 2.29 -4.05 -4.54
CA PRO A 144 1.30 -3.59 -3.57
C PRO A 144 1.66 -4.12 -2.18
N THR A 145 1.26 -3.39 -1.14
CA THR A 145 1.38 -3.92 0.22
C THR A 145 0.43 -5.11 0.40
N PHE A 146 -0.79 -4.98 -0.12
CA PHE A 146 -1.78 -6.06 -0.21
C PHE A 146 -2.70 -5.80 -1.42
N CYS A 147 -3.21 -6.84 -2.04
CA CYS A 147 -4.25 -6.70 -3.06
C CYS A 147 -5.19 -7.90 -3.14
N MET A 148 -6.39 -7.66 -3.67
CA MET A 148 -7.34 -8.70 -4.06
C MET A 148 -7.52 -8.67 -5.58
N ILE A 149 -7.42 -9.85 -6.18
CA ILE A 149 -7.45 -10.05 -7.62
C ILE A 149 -8.71 -10.85 -7.96
N PRO A 150 -9.62 -10.32 -8.79
CA PRO A 150 -10.79 -11.04 -9.23
C PRO A 150 -10.41 -12.08 -10.29
N ASP A 151 -10.68 -13.35 -9.98
CA ASP A 151 -10.35 -14.53 -10.79
C ASP A 151 -8.84 -14.58 -11.12
N ASN A 152 -8.43 -15.35 -12.13
CA ASN A 152 -7.03 -15.45 -12.57
C ASN A 152 -6.57 -14.26 -13.43
N ARG A 153 -6.94 -13.03 -13.06
CA ARG A 153 -6.56 -11.81 -13.78
C ARG A 153 -5.15 -11.35 -13.41
N TYR A 154 -4.53 -10.59 -14.31
CA TYR A 154 -3.21 -10.01 -14.04
C TYR A 154 -3.27 -8.85 -13.04
N HIS A 155 -4.27 -7.97 -13.11
CA HIS A 155 -4.35 -6.77 -12.27
C HIS A 155 -5.38 -6.94 -11.16
N PRO A 156 -5.12 -6.40 -9.95
CA PRO A 156 -6.07 -6.42 -8.86
C PRO A 156 -7.24 -5.46 -9.10
N SER A 157 -8.31 -5.61 -8.32
CA SER A 157 -9.42 -4.66 -8.24
C SER A 157 -9.33 -3.77 -7.00
N LEU A 158 -8.83 -4.33 -5.89
CA LEU A 158 -8.57 -3.64 -4.63
C LEU A 158 -7.09 -3.70 -4.31
N VAL A 159 -6.50 -2.55 -3.97
CA VAL A 159 -5.12 -2.45 -3.47
C VAL A 159 -5.13 -1.74 -2.12
N ILE A 160 -4.29 -2.21 -1.21
CA ILE A 160 -3.94 -1.49 0.02
C ILE A 160 -2.47 -1.10 -0.04
N GLU A 161 -2.19 0.16 0.24
CA GLU A 161 -0.84 0.68 0.48
C GLU A 161 -0.72 1.11 1.93
N CYS A 162 0.31 0.64 2.63
CA CYS A 162 0.54 0.99 4.02
C CYS A 162 1.92 1.66 4.18
N GLY A 163 1.99 2.70 5.01
CA GLY A 163 3.25 3.36 5.29
C GLY A 163 3.20 4.38 6.41
N ASP A 164 4.28 5.13 6.51
CA ASP A 164 4.38 6.24 7.43
C ASP A 164 3.56 7.45 6.94
N SER A 165 3.08 8.27 7.86
CA SER A 165 2.51 9.58 7.53
C SER A 165 3.47 10.48 6.73
N GLU A 166 4.79 10.39 6.98
CA GLU A 166 5.80 11.13 6.22
C GLU A 166 5.93 10.65 4.77
N SER A 167 5.42 9.46 4.44
CA SER A 167 5.38 8.95 3.07
C SER A 167 4.07 9.28 2.35
N ARG A 168 3.17 10.10 2.92
CA ARG A 168 1.86 10.42 2.35
C ARG A 168 1.92 10.81 0.88
N GLU A 169 2.78 11.74 0.50
CA GLU A 169 2.89 12.18 -0.91
C GLU A 169 3.24 11.00 -1.83
N ARG A 170 4.15 10.13 -1.40
CA ARG A 170 4.52 8.90 -2.14
C ARG A 170 3.38 7.89 -2.18
N LEU A 171 2.64 7.72 -1.08
CA LEU A 171 1.45 6.85 -1.05
C LEU A 171 0.36 7.38 -2.00
N LEU A 172 0.21 8.70 -2.14
CA LEU A 172 -0.68 9.30 -3.13
C LEU A 172 -0.17 9.11 -4.56
N GLU A 173 1.14 9.15 -4.80
CA GLU A 173 1.72 8.80 -6.10
C GLU A 173 1.48 7.32 -6.46
N ASP A 174 1.66 6.42 -5.49
CA ASP A 174 1.36 4.99 -5.63
C ASP A 174 -0.12 4.77 -5.94
N MET A 175 -1.02 5.44 -5.21
CA MET A 175 -2.46 5.41 -5.48
C MET A 175 -2.79 5.89 -6.89
N ARG A 176 -2.18 6.99 -7.36
CA ARG A 176 -2.40 7.48 -8.73
C ARG A 176 -1.90 6.48 -9.76
N LEU A 177 -0.72 5.91 -9.55
CA LEU A 177 -0.16 4.87 -10.42
C LEU A 177 -1.14 3.69 -10.55
N TRP A 178 -1.70 3.22 -9.44
CA TRP A 178 -2.69 2.15 -9.45
C TRP A 178 -4.00 2.55 -10.15
N LEU A 179 -4.63 3.66 -9.74
CA LEU A 179 -5.94 4.04 -10.27
C LEU A 179 -5.90 4.55 -11.71
N ILE A 180 -4.79 5.12 -12.17
CA ILE A 180 -4.67 5.68 -13.52
C ILE A 180 -3.95 4.69 -14.45
N GLY A 181 -2.84 4.11 -13.98
CA GLY A 181 -1.98 3.23 -14.78
C GLY A 181 -2.54 1.81 -14.93
N ALA A 182 -3.31 1.29 -13.97
CA ALA A 182 -3.91 -0.05 -14.08
C ALA A 182 -5.38 -0.01 -14.49
N ARG A 183 -5.79 1.00 -15.25
CA ARG A 183 -7.15 1.06 -15.80
C ARG A 183 -7.40 -0.09 -16.79
N PRO A 184 -8.66 -0.55 -16.93
CA PRO A 184 -9.81 -0.25 -16.08
C PRO A 184 -9.88 -1.11 -14.81
N PHE A 185 -8.83 -1.86 -14.47
CA PHE A 185 -8.87 -3.01 -13.55
C PHE A 185 -8.92 -2.61 -12.08
N VAL A 186 -7.95 -1.85 -11.57
CA VAL A 186 -7.96 -1.40 -10.17
C VAL A 186 -9.12 -0.43 -9.99
N LYS A 187 -10.04 -0.70 -9.06
CA LYS A 187 -11.21 0.14 -8.78
C LYS A 187 -11.04 0.96 -7.50
N VAL A 188 -10.40 0.36 -6.50
CA VAL A 188 -10.25 0.94 -5.17
C VAL A 188 -8.79 0.86 -4.73
N VAL A 189 -8.30 1.94 -4.13
CA VAL A 189 -7.04 1.95 -3.38
C VAL A 189 -7.33 2.45 -1.97
N VAL A 190 -6.95 1.68 -0.96
CA VAL A 190 -6.96 2.10 0.44
C VAL A 190 -5.54 2.45 0.86
N ILE A 191 -5.32 3.65 1.37
CA ILE A 191 -4.06 4.06 1.97
C ILE A 191 -4.21 4.01 3.48
N ILE A 192 -3.34 3.25 4.16
CA ILE A 192 -3.23 3.20 5.62
C ILE A 192 -1.93 3.90 6.03
N MET A 193 -2.04 4.90 6.90
CA MET A 193 -0.90 5.65 7.41
C MET A 193 -0.85 5.59 8.92
N TYR A 194 0.35 5.40 9.46
CA TYR A 194 0.63 5.55 10.89
C TYR A 194 1.75 6.57 11.13
N ALA A 195 1.69 7.25 12.26
CA ALA A 195 2.71 8.19 12.71
C ALA A 195 2.96 8.03 14.20
N ARG A 196 4.18 8.22 14.67
CA ARG A 196 4.45 8.37 16.11
C ARG A 196 4.20 9.81 16.52
N THR A 197 3.44 10.01 17.60
CA THR A 197 3.14 11.34 18.14
C THR A 197 4.37 11.88 18.88
N GLY A 198 5.11 12.80 18.26
CA GLY A 198 6.29 13.40 18.88
C GLY A 198 7.34 12.35 19.31
N ASN A 199 7.96 12.61 20.46
CA ASN A 199 8.91 11.70 21.11
C ASN A 199 8.21 10.65 22.01
N THR A 200 6.90 10.45 21.88
CA THR A 200 6.16 9.50 22.72
C THR A 200 6.15 8.10 22.10
N ASN A 201 5.63 7.12 22.82
CA ASN A 201 5.32 5.81 22.24
C ASN A 201 3.90 5.75 21.65
N GLN A 202 3.18 6.87 21.58
CA GLN A 202 1.84 6.93 21.05
C GLN A 202 1.86 6.96 19.52
N VAL A 203 0.85 6.31 18.93
CA VAL A 203 0.70 6.15 17.48
C VAL A 203 -0.64 6.70 17.04
N GLU A 204 -0.59 7.66 16.13
CA GLU A 204 -1.74 8.12 15.36
C GLU A 204 -1.87 7.26 14.10
N GLY A 205 -3.09 7.18 13.57
CA GLY A 205 -3.30 6.49 12.31
C GLY A 205 -4.56 6.94 11.59
N ARG A 206 -4.53 6.84 10.26
CA ARG A 206 -5.65 7.16 9.38
C ARG A 206 -5.72 6.16 8.23
N ALA A 207 -6.93 5.93 7.73
CA ALA A 207 -7.19 5.19 6.51
C ALA A 207 -7.97 6.08 5.53
N GLU A 208 -7.54 6.10 4.27
CA GLU A 208 -8.14 6.88 3.21
C GLU A 208 -8.53 5.94 2.05
N LEU A 209 -9.78 5.99 1.59
CA LEU A 209 -10.29 5.19 0.47
C LEU A 209 -10.40 6.07 -0.77
N TYR A 210 -9.69 5.67 -1.82
CA TYR A 210 -9.65 6.34 -3.11
C TYR A 210 -10.31 5.51 -4.21
N VAL A 211 -11.09 6.20 -5.04
CA VAL A 211 -11.69 5.67 -6.27
C VAL A 211 -11.48 6.66 -7.41
N ARG A 212 -11.98 6.33 -8.61
CA ARG A 212 -12.07 7.31 -9.70
C ARG A 212 -13.43 7.98 -9.72
N ASP A 213 -13.44 9.28 -10.01
CA ASP A 213 -14.65 10.01 -10.34
C ASP A 213 -15.20 9.64 -11.73
N ALA A 214 -16.29 10.30 -12.14
CA ALA A 214 -16.90 10.09 -13.46
C ALA A 214 -15.97 10.46 -14.64
N ASN A 215 -14.97 11.32 -14.41
CA ASN A 215 -13.98 11.70 -15.42
C ASN A 215 -12.76 10.76 -15.42
N GLY A 216 -12.73 9.77 -14.53
CA GLY A 216 -11.63 8.82 -14.39
C GLY A 216 -10.45 9.34 -13.56
N TYR A 217 -10.61 10.45 -12.82
CA TYR A 217 -9.58 11.01 -11.95
C TYR A 217 -9.69 10.45 -10.52
N PRO A 218 -8.57 10.15 -9.85
CA PRO A 218 -8.60 9.74 -8.46
C PRO A 218 -9.21 10.79 -7.54
N ILE A 219 -10.14 10.37 -6.68
CA ILE A 219 -10.76 11.18 -5.64
C ILE A 219 -10.75 10.43 -4.31
N LEU A 220 -10.60 11.17 -3.21
CA LEU A 220 -10.85 10.64 -1.86
C LEU A 220 -12.36 10.46 -1.70
N GLN A 221 -12.81 9.22 -1.49
CA GLN A 221 -14.22 8.91 -1.30
C GLN A 221 -14.60 8.91 0.18
N GLN A 222 -13.76 8.31 1.01
CA GLN A 222 -13.98 8.19 2.46
C GLN A 222 -12.64 8.25 3.19
N GLU A 223 -12.67 8.73 4.42
CA GLU A 223 -11.53 8.68 5.34
C GLU A 223 -12.00 8.26 6.72
N ALA A 224 -11.10 7.67 7.49
CA ALA A 224 -11.36 7.27 8.85
C ALA A 224 -10.11 7.41 9.72
N THR A 225 -10.31 7.88 10.95
CA THR A 225 -9.26 7.90 11.97
C THR A 225 -9.14 6.52 12.60
N ILE A 226 -7.94 5.95 12.58
CA ILE A 226 -7.61 4.72 13.30
C ILE A 226 -7.31 5.08 14.75
N PHE A 227 -6.35 5.98 14.99
CA PHE A 227 -6.03 6.51 16.31
C PHE A 227 -5.84 8.03 16.27
N PRO A 228 -6.33 8.77 17.29
CA PRO A 228 -7.15 8.28 18.40
C PRO A 228 -8.53 7.78 17.94
N ALA A 229 -9.09 6.82 18.65
CA ALA A 229 -10.37 6.21 18.29
C ALA A 229 -11.54 7.13 18.70
N THR A 230 -11.84 8.11 17.85
CA THR A 230 -12.85 9.15 18.14
C THR A 230 -14.30 8.71 17.89
N GLN A 231 -14.49 7.64 17.11
CA GLN A 231 -15.81 7.12 16.71
C GLN A 231 -15.80 5.60 16.72
N SER A 232 -16.78 4.97 17.36
CA SER A 232 -17.03 3.53 17.30
C SER A 232 -17.81 3.16 16.04
N GLU A 233 -17.70 1.90 15.60
CA GLU A 233 -18.43 1.34 14.44
C GLU A 233 -18.11 2.05 13.11
N CYS A 234 -16.92 2.65 13.02
CA CYS A 234 -16.43 3.30 11.81
C CYS A 234 -16.01 2.25 10.76
N SER A 235 -16.39 2.44 9.51
CA SER A 235 -15.99 1.57 8.40
C SER A 235 -15.75 2.36 7.11
N LEU A 236 -14.91 1.83 6.24
CA LEU A 236 -14.82 2.25 4.85
C LEU A 236 -15.69 1.32 3.99
N GLY A 237 -16.47 1.85 3.05
CA GLY A 237 -17.33 1.03 2.18
C GLY A 237 -16.73 0.82 0.79
N ILE A 238 -16.54 -0.44 0.40
CA ILE A 238 -16.33 -0.83 -1.01
C ILE A 238 -17.58 -1.54 -1.52
N THR A 239 -17.84 -1.56 -2.83
CA THR A 239 -18.95 -2.34 -3.38
C THR A 239 -18.48 -3.70 -3.92
N ALA A 240 -19.38 -4.68 -3.97
CA ALA A 240 -19.12 -5.94 -4.65
C ALA A 240 -18.76 -5.73 -6.13
N GLY A 241 -19.37 -4.76 -6.80
CA GLY A 241 -19.05 -4.39 -8.17
C GLY A 241 -17.62 -3.87 -8.33
N ASP A 242 -17.11 -3.13 -7.35
CA ASP A 242 -15.72 -2.67 -7.33
C ASP A 242 -14.76 -3.84 -7.14
N LEU A 243 -15.07 -4.73 -6.19
CA LEU A 243 -14.19 -5.83 -5.80
C LEU A 243 -14.16 -6.97 -6.85
N PHE A 244 -15.31 -7.41 -7.32
CA PHE A 244 -15.40 -8.53 -8.26
C PHE A 244 -15.37 -8.07 -9.72
N GLY A 245 -15.80 -6.84 -10.02
CA GLY A 245 -15.81 -6.33 -11.39
C GLY A 245 -16.57 -7.25 -12.35
N PRO A 246 -15.98 -7.63 -13.51
CA PRO A 246 -16.69 -8.47 -14.48
C PRO A 246 -16.91 -9.93 -14.07
N VAL A 247 -16.34 -10.40 -12.94
CA VAL A 247 -16.58 -11.75 -12.40
C VAL A 247 -17.53 -11.71 -11.20
N LEU A 248 -18.35 -10.67 -11.09
CA LEU A 248 -19.38 -10.55 -10.05
C LEU A 248 -20.20 -11.85 -9.94
N PRO A 249 -20.22 -12.50 -8.77
CA PRO A 249 -20.95 -13.75 -8.58
C PRO A 249 -22.43 -13.63 -8.90
N GLN A 250 -23.02 -14.69 -9.44
CA GLN A 250 -24.46 -14.74 -9.70
C GLN A 250 -25.25 -14.57 -8.40
N GLY A 251 -26.18 -13.62 -8.39
CA GLY A 251 -27.04 -13.34 -7.23
C GLY A 251 -26.45 -12.35 -6.23
N LEU A 252 -25.20 -11.94 -6.36
CA LEU A 252 -24.62 -10.81 -5.63
C LEU A 252 -24.90 -9.51 -6.41
N GLN A 253 -25.51 -8.52 -5.77
CA GLN A 253 -25.77 -7.23 -6.42
C GLN A 253 -24.49 -6.39 -6.42
N ALA A 254 -24.22 -5.73 -7.54
CA ALA A 254 -23.00 -4.93 -7.71
C ALA A 254 -22.88 -3.78 -6.69
N ASP A 255 -24.00 -3.23 -6.23
CA ASP A 255 -24.08 -2.14 -5.26
C ASP A 255 -24.08 -2.63 -3.79
N THR A 256 -23.95 -3.95 -3.56
CA THR A 256 -23.81 -4.49 -2.20
C THR A 256 -22.55 -3.93 -1.56
N VAL A 257 -22.73 -3.16 -0.48
CA VAL A 257 -21.62 -2.56 0.28
C VAL A 257 -20.97 -3.64 1.15
N LEU A 258 -19.66 -3.78 1.00
CA LEU A 258 -18.80 -4.64 1.80
C LEU A 258 -18.00 -3.74 2.76
N PRO A 259 -18.39 -3.66 4.04
CA PRO A 259 -17.76 -2.73 4.99
C PRO A 259 -16.38 -3.24 5.41
N LEU A 260 -15.41 -2.33 5.43
CA LEU A 260 -14.07 -2.51 5.96
C LEU A 260 -14.01 -1.85 7.35
N SER A 261 -14.25 -2.65 8.40
CA SER A 261 -14.33 -2.20 9.80
C SER A 261 -13.01 -1.62 10.30
N ILE A 262 -13.00 -0.33 10.65
CA ILE A 262 -11.85 0.34 11.24
C ILE A 262 -11.63 -0.12 12.68
N ASP A 263 -12.66 -0.59 13.37
CA ASP A 263 -12.51 -1.17 14.71
C ASP A 263 -11.69 -2.46 14.70
N ASN A 264 -11.89 -3.30 13.68
CA ASN A 264 -11.05 -4.47 13.45
C ASN A 264 -9.62 -4.04 13.12
N LEU A 265 -9.42 -3.02 12.27
CA LEU A 265 -8.07 -2.50 11.98
C LEU A 265 -7.38 -1.94 13.23
N ARG A 266 -8.10 -1.21 14.08
CA ARG A 266 -7.60 -0.69 15.37
C ARG A 266 -7.18 -1.83 16.30
N LYS A 267 -7.94 -2.92 16.34
CA LYS A 267 -7.60 -4.10 17.13
C LYS A 267 -6.28 -4.71 16.63
N GLU A 268 -6.18 -4.99 15.34
CA GLU A 268 -4.96 -5.57 14.75
C GLU A 268 -3.73 -4.66 14.91
N ALA A 269 -3.92 -3.34 14.77
CA ALA A 269 -2.87 -2.37 15.00
C ALA A 269 -2.43 -2.34 16.47
N ARG A 270 -3.35 -2.42 17.44
CA ARG A 270 -3.01 -2.53 18.87
C ARG A 270 -2.22 -3.80 19.16
N ASP A 271 -2.65 -4.94 18.64
CA ASP A 271 -1.97 -6.21 18.85
C ASP A 271 -0.55 -6.19 18.26
N ALA A 272 -0.38 -5.55 17.09
CA ALA A 272 0.95 -5.32 16.51
C ALA A 272 1.84 -4.40 17.38
N MET A 273 1.27 -3.34 17.96
CA MET A 273 1.99 -2.37 18.79
C MET A 273 2.54 -2.96 20.10
N VAL A 274 1.86 -3.95 20.69
CA VAL A 274 2.30 -4.63 21.94
C VAL A 274 3.73 -5.17 21.81
N HIS A 275 4.11 -5.64 20.63
CA HIS A 275 5.45 -6.20 20.37
C HIS A 275 6.49 -5.15 19.96
N MET A 276 6.14 -3.86 20.00
CA MET A 276 6.95 -2.75 19.51
C MET A 276 7.15 -1.66 20.58
N ASP A 277 6.71 -1.90 21.82
CA ASP A 277 6.67 -0.90 22.89
C ASP A 277 5.90 0.38 22.52
N LEU A 278 4.87 0.23 21.66
CA LEU A 278 4.00 1.31 21.20
C LEU A 278 2.63 1.24 21.85
N ALA A 279 1.92 2.36 21.84
CA ALA A 279 0.54 2.47 22.28
C ALA A 279 -0.27 3.29 21.28
N PRO A 280 -1.59 3.07 21.16
CA PRO A 280 -2.44 3.96 20.38
C PRO A 280 -2.47 5.37 21.02
N ALA A 281 -2.51 6.40 20.19
CA ALA A 281 -2.84 7.74 20.64
C ALA A 281 -4.27 7.79 21.20
N THR A 282 -4.48 8.67 22.18
CA THR A 282 -5.73 8.84 22.94
C THR A 282 -6.38 10.18 22.67
#